data_AF-A0A1G1JSG2-F1
#
_entry.id   AF-A0A1G1JSG2-F1
#
_cell.length_a   1.000
_cell.length_b   1.000
_cell.length_c   1.000
_cell.angle_alpha   90.00
_cell.angle_beta   90.00
_cell.angle_gamma   90.00
#
_symmetry.space_group_name_H-M   'P 1'
#
loop_
_entity.id
_entity.type
_entity.pdbx_description
1 polymer ?
#
loop_
_entity_poly.entity_id
_entity_poly.type
_entity_poly.pdbx_seq_one_letter_code
_entity_poly.pdbx_strand_id
1 'polypeptide(L)'
;MQITMINPEQVKNTPFENSHLLHKLKEMVICARLYNDINETKSILLSCGKFDLNDKDLYDQVKKDYELVQNALNTKGFKALTGAMGVYVQPRTKGAGHGSTSRAFYARPVFIQKILGI
;
A
#
# COMPACT_ATOMS: atom_id res chain seq x y z
N MET A 1 -3.97 2.15 -4.74
CA MET A 1 -3.12 1.19 -5.49
C MET A 1 -2.69 0.07 -4.56
N GLN A 2 -2.84 -1.21 -4.94
CA GLN A 2 -2.27 -2.30 -4.14
C GLN A 2 -0.73 -2.27 -4.26
N ILE A 3 0.00 -2.44 -3.16
CA ILE A 3 1.48 -2.45 -3.15
C ILE A 3 2.00 -3.90 -3.01
N THR A 4 1.67 -4.56 -1.89
CA THR A 4 2.09 -5.94 -1.61
C THR A 4 1.12 -6.63 -0.65
N MET A 5 1.13 -7.96 -0.63
CA MET A 5 0.30 -8.76 0.29
C MET A 5 0.77 -8.62 1.74
N ILE A 6 -0.14 -8.76 2.69
CA ILE A 6 0.18 -8.87 4.12
C ILE A 6 0.27 -10.36 4.47
N ASN A 7 1.47 -10.84 4.74
CA ASN A 7 1.70 -12.10 5.45
C ASN A 7 1.81 -11.77 6.95
N PRO A 8 0.84 -12.19 7.80
CA PRO A 8 0.83 -11.80 9.21
C PRO A 8 2.08 -12.20 9.96
N GLU A 9 2.54 -13.44 9.80
CA GLU A 9 3.72 -13.96 10.52
C GLU A 9 5.00 -13.22 10.11
N GLN A 10 5.11 -12.88 8.83
CA GLN A 10 6.24 -12.08 8.38
C GLN A 10 6.18 -10.66 8.94
N VAL A 11 5.03 -9.99 8.85
CA VAL A 11 4.89 -8.60 9.31
C VAL A 11 5.13 -8.49 10.81
N LYS A 12 4.66 -9.44 11.63
CA LYS A 12 4.91 -9.45 13.08
C LYS A 12 6.40 -9.48 13.44
N ASN A 13 7.21 -10.16 12.63
CA ASN A 13 8.60 -10.48 12.94
C ASN A 13 9.63 -9.68 12.13
N THR A 14 9.21 -8.77 11.25
CA THR A 14 10.10 -8.03 10.36
C THR A 14 10.06 -6.53 10.66
N PRO A 15 11.18 -5.88 11.01
CA PRO A 15 11.25 -4.42 11.09
C PRO A 15 10.93 -3.77 9.74
N PHE A 16 10.42 -2.54 9.76
CA PHE A 16 10.02 -1.82 8.54
C PHE A 16 11.14 -1.75 7.50
N GLU A 17 12.37 -1.52 7.95
CA GLU A 17 13.60 -1.39 7.16
C GLU A 17 13.87 -2.63 6.28
N ASN A 18 13.41 -3.79 6.73
CA ASN A 18 13.58 -5.09 6.05
C ASN A 18 12.27 -5.60 5.43
N SER A 19 11.21 -4.80 5.46
CA SER A 19 9.88 -5.22 5.01
C SER A 19 9.77 -5.29 3.49
N HIS A 20 8.93 -6.21 2.99
CA HIS A 20 8.55 -6.22 1.57
C HIS A 20 7.82 -4.94 1.13
N LEU A 21 7.12 -4.29 2.06
CA LEU A 21 6.45 -3.02 1.77
C LEU A 21 7.49 -1.97 1.36
N LEU A 22 8.50 -1.76 2.20
CA LEU A 22 9.57 -0.81 1.89
C LEU A 22 10.32 -1.23 0.63
N HIS A 23 10.67 -2.52 0.47
CA HIS A 23 11.36 -2.99 -0.73
C HIS A 23 10.63 -2.63 -2.03
N LYS A 24 9.29 -2.72 -2.05
CA LYS A 24 8.48 -2.31 -3.22
C LYS A 24 8.38 -0.80 -3.42
N LEU A 25 8.55 0.00 -2.36
CA LEU A 25 8.48 1.46 -2.40
C LEU A 25 9.86 2.11 -2.62
N LYS A 26 10.96 1.37 -2.45
CA LYS A 26 12.32 1.86 -2.69
C LYS A 26 12.56 2.23 -4.15
N GLU A 27 11.94 1.50 -5.08
CA GLU A 27 12.06 1.79 -6.50
C GLU A 27 10.87 1.22 -7.26
N MET A 28 10.13 2.09 -7.95
CA MET A 28 9.02 1.67 -8.80
C MET A 28 8.83 2.58 -10.00
N VAL A 29 8.32 2.00 -11.08
CA VAL A 29 7.81 2.73 -12.23
C VAL A 29 6.30 2.89 -12.06
N ILE A 30 5.83 4.12 -12.17
CA ILE A 30 4.42 4.50 -12.05
C ILE A 30 3.91 4.89 -13.41
N CYS A 31 2.86 4.21 -13.86
CA CYS A 31 2.14 4.52 -15.09
C CYS A 31 0.74 5.05 -14.74
N ALA A 32 0.52 6.35 -14.89
CA ALA A 32 -0.81 6.93 -14.74
C ALA A 32 -1.56 6.80 -16.06
N ARG A 33 -2.78 6.24 -16.00
CA ARG A 33 -3.67 6.14 -17.16
C ARG A 33 -4.98 6.88 -16.90
N LEU A 34 -5.61 7.32 -17.99
CA LEU A 34 -6.97 7.79 -17.94
C LEU A 34 -7.91 6.60 -17.71
N TYR A 35 -8.68 6.64 -16.63
CA TYR A 35 -9.83 5.77 -16.44
C TYR A 35 -11.05 6.42 -17.07
N ASN A 36 -11.61 5.80 -18.11
CA ASN A 36 -12.81 6.30 -18.79
C ASN A 36 -14.07 5.68 -18.18
N ASP A 37 -14.19 4.36 -18.27
CA ASP A 37 -15.35 3.60 -17.80
C ASP A 37 -15.01 2.12 -17.61
N ILE A 38 -15.98 1.35 -17.08
CA ILE A 38 -15.84 -0.07 -16.73
C ILE A 38 -15.64 -1.01 -17.93
N ASN A 39 -16.05 -0.62 -19.14
CA ASN A 39 -15.90 -1.46 -20.33
C ASN A 39 -14.45 -1.47 -20.84
N GLU A 40 -13.63 -0.48 -20.41
CA GLU A 40 -12.19 -0.37 -20.70
C GLU A 40 -11.79 -0.59 -22.16
N THR A 41 -12.59 -0.12 -23.11
CA THR A 41 -12.33 -0.29 -24.57
C THR A 41 -11.08 0.43 -25.07
N LYS A 42 -10.57 1.40 -24.30
CA LYS A 42 -9.30 2.09 -24.54
C LYS A 42 -8.62 2.48 -23.23
N SER A 43 -7.30 2.48 -23.22
CA SER A 43 -6.47 2.91 -22.08
C SER A 43 -5.41 3.89 -22.58
N ILE A 44 -5.49 5.14 -22.14
CA ILE A 44 -4.56 6.20 -22.53
C ILE A 44 -3.55 6.37 -21.39
N LEU A 45 -2.27 6.16 -21.68
CA LEU A 45 -1.18 6.49 -20.77
C LEU A 45 -1.02 8.01 -20.73
N LEU A 46 -1.21 8.61 -19.56
CA LEU A 46 -1.08 10.06 -19.37
C LEU A 46 0.35 10.42 -18.98
N SER A 47 0.97 9.63 -18.12
CA SER A 47 2.35 9.83 -17.69
C SER A 47 2.99 8.53 -17.22
N CYS A 48 4.32 8.49 -17.31
CA CYS A 48 5.16 7.44 -16.76
C CYS A 48 6.34 8.09 -16.04
N GLY A 49 6.65 7.62 -14.84
CA GLY A 49 7.73 8.18 -14.04
C GLY A 49 8.30 7.18 -13.04
N LYS A 50 9.47 7.50 -12.51
CA LYS A 50 10.06 6.78 -11.38
C LYS A 50 9.56 7.38 -10.07
N PHE A 51 9.26 6.51 -9.11
CA PHE A 51 9.07 6.87 -7.71
C PHE A 51 10.04 6.08 -6.84
N ASP A 52 10.58 6.74 -5.83
CA ASP A 52 11.30 6.14 -4.72
C ASP A 52 10.92 6.82 -3.41
N LEU A 53 10.91 6.05 -2.33
CA LEU A 53 10.60 6.53 -0.98
C LEU A 53 11.86 7.06 -0.29
N ASN A 54 12.43 8.14 -0.82
CA ASN A 54 13.63 8.79 -0.28
C ASN A 54 13.34 10.05 0.56
N ASP A 55 12.16 10.66 0.39
CA ASP A 55 11.74 11.76 1.25
C ASP A 55 11.55 11.28 2.70
N LYS A 56 12.21 11.96 3.63
CA LYS A 56 12.27 11.54 5.03
C LYS A 56 10.90 11.54 5.70
N ASP A 57 10.07 12.54 5.44
CA ASP A 57 8.76 12.66 6.08
C ASP A 57 7.78 11.61 5.55
N LEU A 58 7.80 11.37 4.22
CA LEU A 58 7.07 10.27 3.60
C LEU A 58 7.54 8.92 4.15
N TYR A 59 8.86 8.69 4.22
CA TYR A 59 9.43 7.47 4.77
C TYR A 59 8.97 7.21 6.19
N ASP A 60 9.11 8.21 7.08
CA ASP A 60 8.76 8.11 8.49
C ASP A 60 7.25 7.86 8.67
N GLN A 61 6.39 8.46 7.84
CA GLN A 61 4.96 8.21 7.92
C GLN A 61 4.57 6.81 7.40
N VAL A 62 5.18 6.34 6.31
CA VAL A 62 4.95 4.95 5.83
C VAL A 62 5.44 3.93 6.85
N LYS A 63 6.56 4.21 7.53
CA LYS A 63 7.05 3.40 8.65
C LYS A 63 6.02 3.32 9.77
N LYS A 64 5.49 4.47 10.22
CA LYS A 64 4.44 4.51 11.26
C LYS A 64 3.19 3.73 10.85
N ASP A 65 2.78 3.81 9.58
CA ASP A 65 1.62 3.06 9.08
C ASP A 65 1.88 1.54 9.09
N TYR A 66 3.08 1.11 8.72
CA TYR A 66 3.50 -0.28 8.79
C TYR A 66 3.50 -0.80 10.24
N GLU A 67 4.13 -0.05 11.15
CA GLU A 67 4.24 -0.39 12.57
C GLU A 67 2.86 -0.39 13.25
N LEU A 68 1.94 0.47 12.84
CA LEU A 68 0.54 0.43 13.28
C LEU A 68 -0.12 -0.91 12.91
N VAL A 69 0.09 -1.40 11.69
CA VAL A 69 -0.41 -2.71 11.24
C VAL A 69 0.28 -3.84 12.00
N GLN A 70 1.60 -3.79 12.17
CA GLN A 70 2.38 -4.77 12.93
C GLN A 70 1.91 -4.85 14.39
N ASN A 71 1.72 -3.72 15.05
CA ASN A 71 1.22 -3.67 16.42
C ASN A 71 -0.18 -4.29 16.52
N ALA A 72 -1.10 -3.95 15.61
CA ALA A 72 -2.42 -4.55 15.61
C ALA A 72 -2.37 -6.08 15.43
N LEU A 73 -1.47 -6.58 14.58
CA LEU A 73 -1.25 -8.03 14.42
C LEU A 73 -0.73 -8.69 15.70
N ASN A 74 0.21 -8.04 16.40
CA ASN A 74 0.81 -8.55 17.62
C ASN A 74 -0.16 -8.53 18.81
N THR A 75 -0.98 -7.48 18.95
CA THR A 75 -1.80 -7.28 20.15
C THR A 75 -3.27 -7.67 19.99
N LYS A 76 -3.83 -7.62 18.77
CA LYS A 76 -5.26 -7.83 18.50
C LYS A 76 -5.53 -8.92 17.46
N GLY A 77 -4.50 -9.38 16.76
CA GLY A 77 -4.60 -10.39 15.71
C GLY A 77 -5.14 -9.88 14.37
N PHE A 78 -5.15 -10.77 13.38
CA PHE A 78 -5.40 -10.44 11.98
C PHE A 78 -6.77 -9.79 11.70
N LYS A 79 -7.81 -10.18 12.43
CA LYS A 79 -9.17 -9.66 12.24
C LYS A 79 -9.31 -8.18 12.61
N ALA A 80 -8.37 -7.62 13.38
CA ALA A 80 -8.36 -6.21 13.75
C ALA A 80 -7.91 -5.29 12.59
N LEU A 81 -7.34 -5.87 11.51
CA LEU A 81 -6.90 -5.08 10.36
C LEU A 81 -8.08 -4.51 9.58
N THR A 82 -8.14 -3.18 9.53
CA THR A 82 -9.20 -2.41 8.88
C THR A 82 -8.64 -1.35 7.94
N GLY A 83 -9.38 -1.06 6.87
CA GLY A 83 -9.06 0.02 5.94
C GLY A 83 -9.17 1.43 6.53
N ALA A 84 -9.49 1.58 7.81
CA ALA A 84 -9.37 2.86 8.51
C ALA A 84 -7.94 3.14 9.01
N MET A 85 -7.07 2.13 9.06
CA MET A 85 -5.70 2.28 9.56
C MET A 85 -4.80 3.00 8.55
N GLY A 86 -3.78 3.68 9.09
CA GLY A 86 -2.70 4.35 8.37
C GLY A 86 -3.11 5.60 7.60
N VAL A 87 -2.13 6.47 7.33
CA VAL A 87 -2.30 7.77 6.66
C VAL A 87 -2.00 7.67 5.17
N TYR A 88 -0.94 6.96 4.80
CA TYR A 88 -0.49 6.76 3.43
C TYR A 88 -0.67 5.33 2.96
N VAL A 89 -0.45 4.34 3.84
CA VAL A 89 -0.61 2.93 3.54
C VAL A 89 -1.62 2.30 4.49
N GLN A 90 -2.54 1.49 3.95
CA GLN A 90 -3.62 0.87 4.71
C GLN A 90 -3.75 -0.63 4.41
N PRO A 91 -4.13 -1.47 5.38
CA PRO A 91 -4.52 -2.85 5.12
C PRO A 91 -5.94 -2.88 4.57
N ARG A 92 -6.14 -3.48 3.39
CA ARG A 92 -7.47 -3.69 2.80
C ARG A 92 -7.64 -5.14 2.36
N THR A 93 -8.88 -5.63 2.38
CA THR A 93 -9.24 -6.94 1.84
C THR A 93 -8.90 -7.00 0.35
N LYS A 94 -8.26 -8.09 -0.10
CA LYS A 94 -8.06 -8.33 -1.52
C LYS A 94 -9.21 -9.20 -2.08
N GLY A 95 -9.87 -8.69 -3.12
CA GLY A 95 -10.99 -9.34 -3.79
C GLY A 95 -12.34 -9.03 -3.14
N ALA A 96 -13.34 -8.67 -3.95
CA ALA A 96 -14.72 -8.53 -3.52
C ALA A 96 -15.43 -9.90 -3.62
N GLY A 97 -16.10 -10.35 -2.57
CA GLY A 97 -17.29 -11.20 -2.72
C GLY A 97 -17.21 -12.72 -2.52
N HIS A 98 -16.04 -13.38 -2.39
CA HIS A 98 -15.98 -14.86 -2.31
C HIS A 98 -15.22 -15.41 -1.08
N GLY A 99 -15.45 -14.86 0.11
CA GLY A 99 -14.84 -15.40 1.34
C GLY A 99 -13.34 -15.15 1.50
N SER A 100 -12.73 -14.33 0.63
CA SER A 100 -11.32 -13.93 0.74
C SER A 100 -11.10 -13.12 2.03
N THR A 101 -10.34 -13.71 2.95
CA THR A 101 -9.90 -13.04 4.18
C THR A 101 -8.56 -12.33 4.02
N SER A 102 -7.85 -12.58 2.91
CA SER A 102 -6.52 -12.03 2.68
C SER A 102 -6.49 -10.50 2.68
N ARG A 103 -5.41 -9.93 3.22
CA ARG A 103 -5.18 -8.49 3.28
C ARG A 103 -3.95 -8.13 2.46
N ALA A 104 -3.93 -6.92 1.91
CA ALA A 104 -2.76 -6.33 1.29
C ALA A 104 -2.57 -4.90 1.78
N PHE A 105 -1.35 -4.40 1.68
CA PHE A 105 -1.04 -2.99 1.82
C PHE A 105 -1.47 -2.24 0.56
N TYR A 106 -2.30 -1.22 0.73
CA TYR A 106 -2.73 -0.32 -0.34
C TYR A 106 -2.27 1.09 -0.05
N ALA A 107 -1.72 1.77 -1.06
CA ALA A 107 -1.54 3.21 -1.03
C ALA A 107 -2.91 3.91 -1.07
N ARG A 108 -3.13 4.83 -0.12
CA ARG A 108 -4.28 5.74 -0.06
C ARG A 108 -4.17 6.83 -1.13
N PRO A 109 -5.30 7.44 -1.56
CA PRO A 109 -5.29 8.50 -2.57
C PRO A 109 -4.32 9.65 -2.26
N VAL A 110 -4.23 10.07 -1.00
CA VAL A 110 -3.29 11.10 -0.55
C VAL A 110 -1.82 10.71 -0.78
N PHE A 111 -1.48 9.43 -0.68
CA PHE A 111 -0.13 8.95 -0.98
C PHE A 111 0.09 8.81 -2.49
N ILE A 112 -0.94 8.44 -3.25
CA ILE A 112 -0.87 8.42 -4.72
C ILE A 112 -0.56 9.80 -5.28
N GLN A 113 -1.16 10.86 -4.73
CA GLN A 113 -0.85 12.24 -5.10
C GLN A 113 0.64 12.55 -4.94
N LYS A 114 1.23 12.18 -3.78
CA LYS A 114 2.67 12.29 -3.54
C LYS A 114 3.51 11.48 -4.52
N ILE A 115 3.10 10.24 -4.81
CA ILE A 115 3.77 9.36 -5.78
C ILE A 115 3.75 9.97 -7.20
N LEU A 116 2.66 10.64 -7.57
CA LEU A 116 2.49 11.28 -8.87
C LEU A 116 3.07 12.71 -8.93
N GLY A 117 3.50 13.26 -7.79
CA GLY A 117 3.99 14.64 -7.70
C GLY A 117 2.93 15.71 -7.91
N ILE A 118 1.66 15.42 -7.55
CA ILE A 118 0.51 16.33 -7.69
C ILE A 118 -0.17 16.64 -6.35
#